data_AF-A0A6I9XEC8-F1
#
_entry.id   AF-A0A6I9XEC8-F1
#
_cell.length_a   1.000
_cell.length_b   1.000
_cell.length_c   1.000
_cell.angle_alpha   90.00
_cell.angle_beta   90.00
_cell.angle_gamma   90.00
#
_symmetry.space_group_name_H-M   'P 1'
#
loop_
_entity.id
_entity.type
_entity.pdbx_description
1 polymer ?
#
loop_
_entity_poly.entity_id
_entity_poly.type
_entity_poly.pdbx_seq_one_letter_code
_entity_poly.pdbx_strand_id
1 'polypeptide(L)'
;MLRFSGLYQETCSDLYVTCQVFAEGKPLALPVRTSYKAFSTRWNWNEWLKLPVKYPDLPRNAQVAFTIWDIYGPGKAIPVGGTTVSLFGKYGMFRQGMHDLKVWPNVEADGSEPTKTPGKTSSTFSEDKMSRLAKLTKSHRQGHMVKVDWLDRLTFREIEMINESEKRSSNFMYLMIEFCCVKCDDKEYAIVYYEKDGDESSPIYTSSEIVKVPDPQMSMENLVESKHHKLARSLRSGPSDHDLKPNATTRDQLNIIVSYPPTKQLTYEEQDLVWKFRYYLTHQEKALTKFLKCVNWGLPQEAKQALELLGKWKPMDVEDSLELLSSQFTNPTVRRYAVARLQQADDEDLLMYLLQLVQALKYENFDDIKSGLEPTKKETQGSVSESMAASGVTAPEIESSQIITSPLPLISSPLPTAKTKESAENENLEQDLCTFLISRACKNSTLANYLYWYVIVECEDRDTQQRDPKTHEMYLNVMRRFSQALLKVRINFFSPIVQDGH
;
A
#
# COMPACT_ATOMS: atom_id res chain seq x y z
N MET A 1 11.46 12.11 -58.62
CA MET A 1 12.51 11.26 -58.01
C MET A 1 12.92 11.91 -56.70
N LEU A 2 12.46 11.37 -55.56
CA LEU A 2 12.83 11.88 -54.24
C LEU A 2 14.31 11.55 -53.97
N ARG A 3 15.15 12.60 -54.06
CA ARG A 3 16.60 12.61 -53.78
C ARG A 3 16.90 12.63 -52.26
N PHE A 4 16.24 11.78 -51.48
CA PHE A 4 16.50 11.68 -50.04
C PHE A 4 16.51 10.21 -49.64
N SER A 5 17.56 9.54 -50.06
CA SER A 5 17.98 8.25 -49.53
C SER A 5 19.44 8.41 -49.16
N GLY A 6 19.81 8.02 -47.93
CA GLY A 6 21.19 8.07 -47.43
C GLY A 6 22.21 7.33 -48.31
N LEU A 7 21.74 6.52 -49.26
CA LEU A 7 22.55 5.88 -50.31
C LEU A 7 23.21 6.86 -51.31
N TYR A 8 22.80 8.13 -51.36
CA TYR A 8 23.33 9.13 -52.32
C TYR A 8 24.18 10.23 -51.67
N GLN A 9 24.44 10.17 -50.36
CA GLN A 9 25.42 11.04 -49.71
C GLN A 9 26.72 10.26 -49.47
N GLU A 10 27.82 10.76 -50.03
CA GLU A 10 29.15 10.14 -49.91
C GLU A 10 29.73 10.18 -48.48
N THR A 11 29.08 10.84 -47.52
CA THR A 11 29.72 11.21 -46.24
C THR A 11 29.12 10.56 -44.98
N CYS A 12 27.81 10.29 -44.88
CA CYS A 12 27.21 9.57 -43.73
C CYS A 12 25.70 9.28 -43.95
N SER A 13 25.21 8.07 -43.63
CA SER A 13 23.77 7.78 -43.59
C SER A 13 23.12 8.31 -42.30
N ASP A 14 21.87 8.75 -42.41
CA ASP A 14 21.04 9.15 -41.27
C ASP A 14 20.54 7.92 -40.49
N LEU A 15 21.25 7.59 -39.41
CA LEU A 15 20.94 6.46 -38.54
C LEU A 15 20.18 6.88 -37.28
N TYR A 16 19.31 6.01 -36.78
CA TYR A 16 18.76 6.13 -35.42
C TYR A 16 18.76 4.77 -34.72
N VAL A 17 18.77 4.78 -33.39
CA VAL A 17 18.78 3.56 -32.58
C VAL A 17 17.47 3.45 -31.81
N THR A 18 16.86 2.27 -31.82
CA THR A 18 15.73 1.93 -30.95
C THR A 18 16.20 1.00 -29.85
N CYS A 19 15.77 1.25 -28.62
CA CYS A 19 16.07 0.50 -27.42
C CYS A 19 14.78 -0.06 -26.82
N GLN A 20 14.74 -1.36 -26.53
CA GLN A 20 13.59 -2.01 -25.92
C GLN A 20 14.02 -3.05 -24.89
N VAL A 21 13.29 -3.13 -23.78
CA VAL A 21 13.55 -4.08 -22.69
C VAL A 21 12.70 -5.32 -22.87
N PHE A 22 13.32 -6.49 -22.73
CA PHE A 22 12.70 -7.80 -22.82
C PHE A 22 12.97 -8.62 -21.56
N ALA A 23 12.06 -9.53 -21.23
CA ALA A 23 12.26 -10.62 -20.29
C ALA A 23 11.55 -11.87 -20.82
N GLU A 24 12.21 -13.03 -20.76
CA GLU A 24 11.65 -14.30 -21.26
C GLU A 24 11.11 -14.23 -22.71
N GLY A 25 11.78 -13.47 -23.58
CA GLY A 25 11.33 -13.27 -24.97
C GLY A 25 10.15 -12.31 -25.15
N LYS A 26 9.59 -11.74 -24.07
CA LYS A 26 8.46 -10.79 -24.12
C LYS A 26 8.93 -9.36 -23.85
N PRO A 27 8.41 -8.37 -24.60
CA PRO A 27 8.74 -6.96 -24.35
C PRO A 27 8.09 -6.48 -23.05
N LEU A 28 8.88 -5.93 -22.13
CA LEU A 28 8.41 -5.32 -20.87
C LEU A 28 7.96 -3.87 -21.06
N ALA A 29 8.48 -3.20 -22.09
CA ALA A 29 8.23 -1.80 -22.38
C ALA A 29 8.10 -1.52 -23.87
N LEU A 30 7.50 -0.38 -24.18
CA LEU A 30 7.50 0.18 -25.53
C LEU A 30 8.92 0.58 -25.96
N PRO A 31 9.28 0.43 -27.25
CA PRO A 31 10.58 0.83 -27.74
C PRO A 31 10.76 2.35 -27.66
N VAL A 32 11.94 2.77 -27.20
CA VAL A 32 12.36 4.18 -27.16
C VAL A 32 13.39 4.41 -28.25
N ARG A 33 13.31 5.52 -28.98
CA ARG A 33 14.25 5.85 -30.06
C ARG A 33 15.13 7.04 -29.69
N THR A 34 16.33 7.09 -30.24
CA THR A 34 17.19 8.28 -30.18
C THR A 34 16.59 9.45 -30.93
N SER A 35 16.98 10.66 -30.53
CA SER A 35 16.71 11.89 -31.28
C SER A 35 17.39 11.86 -32.66
N TYR A 36 16.83 12.62 -33.61
CA TYR A 36 17.45 12.81 -34.92
C TYR A 36 18.69 13.70 -34.78
N LYS A 37 19.79 13.29 -35.42
CA LYS A 37 21.02 14.06 -35.51
C LYS A 37 21.64 13.87 -36.89
N ALA A 38 22.00 14.97 -37.54
CA ALA A 38 22.74 14.91 -38.79
C ALA A 38 24.21 14.55 -38.52
N PHE A 39 24.73 13.53 -39.19
CA PHE A 39 26.10 13.06 -39.02
C PHE A 39 26.98 13.57 -40.16
N SER A 40 28.16 14.11 -39.82
CA SER A 40 29.12 14.61 -40.81
C SER A 40 30.30 13.65 -41.01
N THR A 41 30.91 13.19 -39.91
CA THR A 41 32.14 12.38 -39.94
C THR A 41 32.07 11.12 -39.09
N ARG A 42 31.25 11.10 -38.03
CA ARG A 42 31.12 9.99 -37.07
C ARG A 42 29.70 9.91 -36.52
N TRP A 43 29.21 8.68 -36.32
CA TRP A 43 27.96 8.42 -35.61
C TRP A 43 28.17 8.55 -34.09
N ASN A 44 27.77 9.69 -33.53
CA ASN A 44 27.81 9.94 -32.09
C ASN A 44 26.55 10.67 -31.62
N TRP A 45 25.66 9.95 -30.93
CA TRP A 45 24.45 10.51 -30.33
C TRP A 45 24.76 11.27 -29.03
N ASN A 46 25.52 10.66 -28.11
CA ASN A 46 25.77 11.16 -26.76
C ASN A 46 24.47 11.57 -26.03
N GLU A 47 23.46 10.69 -26.07
CA GLU A 47 22.11 10.94 -25.57
C GLU A 47 21.72 9.90 -24.53
N TRP A 48 21.12 10.34 -23.42
CA TRP A 48 20.53 9.46 -22.42
C TRP A 48 19.10 9.08 -22.81
N LEU A 49 18.85 7.78 -23.01
CA LEU A 49 17.52 7.25 -23.27
C LEU A 49 16.83 6.87 -21.96
N LYS A 50 15.67 7.48 -21.69
CA LYS A 50 14.83 7.13 -20.54
C LYS A 50 13.83 6.03 -20.92
N LEU A 51 14.04 4.84 -20.38
CA LEU A 51 13.15 3.69 -20.61
C LEU A 51 11.92 3.76 -19.69
N PRO A 52 10.73 3.37 -20.16
CA PRO A 52 9.50 3.42 -19.37
C PRO A 52 9.38 2.20 -18.44
N VAL A 53 10.46 1.85 -17.73
CA VAL A 53 10.51 0.74 -16.76
C VAL A 53 11.26 1.22 -15.52
N LYS A 54 10.78 0.88 -14.33
CA LYS A 54 11.48 1.21 -13.08
C LYS A 54 12.43 0.08 -12.69
N TYR A 55 13.48 0.40 -11.94
CA TYR A 55 14.43 -0.61 -11.44
C TYR A 55 13.79 -1.78 -10.67
N PRO A 56 12.79 -1.57 -9.78
CA PRO A 56 12.14 -2.68 -9.07
C PRO A 56 11.31 -3.62 -9.94
N ASP A 57 10.89 -3.17 -11.12
CA ASP A 57 10.04 -3.94 -12.03
C ASP A 57 10.87 -4.84 -12.96
N LEU A 58 12.21 -4.78 -12.88
CA LEU A 58 13.11 -5.52 -13.75
C LEU A 58 13.41 -6.92 -13.18
N PRO A 59 13.03 -8.01 -13.88
CA PRO A 59 13.37 -9.36 -13.47
C PRO A 59 14.86 -9.67 -13.69
N ARG A 60 15.36 -10.71 -13.02
CA ARG A 60 16.78 -11.12 -13.04
C ARG A 60 17.34 -11.37 -14.45
N ASN A 61 16.51 -11.90 -15.34
CA ASN A 61 16.85 -12.25 -16.71
C ASN A 61 16.56 -11.13 -17.71
N ALA A 62 16.20 -9.93 -17.25
CA ALA A 62 15.92 -8.81 -18.13
C ALA A 62 17.10 -8.48 -19.06
N GLN A 63 16.78 -8.30 -20.34
CA GLN A 63 17.72 -7.96 -21.40
C GLN A 63 17.25 -6.67 -22.08
N VAL A 64 18.20 -5.92 -22.64
CA VAL A 64 17.93 -4.75 -23.44
C VAL A 64 18.45 -4.97 -24.85
N ALA A 65 17.56 -4.78 -25.81
CA ALA A 65 17.80 -4.96 -27.24
C ALA A 65 17.91 -3.58 -27.92
N PHE A 66 18.97 -3.39 -28.70
CA PHE A 66 19.24 -2.19 -29.47
C PHE A 66 19.25 -2.52 -30.96
N THR A 67 18.40 -1.86 -31.75
CA THR A 67 18.38 -1.99 -33.21
C THR A 67 18.75 -0.67 -33.85
N ILE A 68 19.73 -0.70 -34.74
CA ILE A 68 20.19 0.44 -35.54
C ILE A 68 19.43 0.42 -36.85
N TRP A 69 18.81 1.56 -37.18
CA TRP A 69 17.97 1.73 -38.35
C TRP A 69 18.54 2.77 -39.29
N ASP A 70 18.51 2.49 -40.60
CA ASP A 70 18.78 3.44 -41.67
C ASP A 70 17.45 3.92 -42.28
N ILE A 71 17.33 5.24 -42.44
CA ILE A 71 16.15 5.89 -43.01
C ILE A 71 16.26 5.83 -44.53
N TYR A 72 15.76 4.74 -45.12
CA TYR A 72 15.82 4.50 -46.56
C TYR A 72 14.85 5.40 -47.34
N GLY A 73 13.70 5.76 -46.75
CA GLY A 73 12.69 6.60 -47.37
C GLY A 73 11.51 6.95 -46.45
N PRO A 74 10.48 7.65 -46.96
CA PRO A 74 9.34 8.09 -46.15
C PRO A 74 8.60 6.88 -45.56
N GLY A 75 8.62 6.76 -44.23
CA GLY A 75 7.98 5.67 -43.49
C GLY A 75 8.67 4.30 -43.61
N LYS A 76 9.83 4.21 -44.27
CA LYS A 76 10.57 2.95 -44.46
C LYS A 76 11.96 3.04 -43.85
N ALA A 77 12.16 2.30 -42.77
CA ALA A 77 13.46 2.11 -42.14
C ALA A 77 13.93 0.66 -42.36
N ILE A 78 15.23 0.47 -42.56
CA ILE A 78 15.85 -0.85 -42.75
C ILE A 78 16.79 -1.10 -41.57
N PRO A 79 16.76 -2.28 -40.95
CA PRO A 79 17.67 -2.60 -39.85
C PRO A 79 19.09 -2.76 -40.39
N VAL A 80 19.99 -1.89 -39.97
CA VAL A 80 21.43 -1.99 -40.24
C VAL A 80 22.06 -3.07 -39.38
N GLY A 81 21.58 -3.20 -38.14
CA GLY A 81 21.99 -4.29 -37.27
C GLY A 81 21.45 -4.19 -35.85
N GLY A 82 21.56 -5.30 -35.13
CA GLY A 82 20.95 -5.50 -33.82
C GLY A 82 21.96 -6.01 -32.79
N THR A 83 21.79 -5.61 -31.54
CA THR A 83 22.57 -6.10 -30.41
C THR A 83 21.73 -6.16 -29.15
N THR A 84 21.84 -7.28 -28.42
CA THR A 84 21.14 -7.52 -27.16
C THR A 84 22.14 -7.74 -26.03
N VAL A 85 21.88 -7.13 -24.87
CA VAL A 85 22.73 -7.28 -23.68
C VAL A 85 21.87 -7.48 -22.43
N SER A 86 22.32 -8.36 -21.52
CA SER A 86 21.68 -8.55 -20.22
C SER A 86 21.80 -7.30 -19.36
N LEU A 87 20.73 -6.87 -18.69
CA LEU A 87 20.78 -5.74 -17.75
C LEU A 87 21.54 -6.09 -16.47
N PHE A 88 21.41 -7.34 -16.02
CA PHE A 88 22.12 -7.86 -14.86
C PHE A 88 23.29 -8.78 -15.28
N GLY A 89 24.41 -8.70 -14.55
CA GLY A 89 25.59 -9.55 -14.74
C GLY A 89 25.39 -10.97 -14.21
N LYS A 90 26.46 -11.78 -14.10
CA LYS A 90 26.39 -13.15 -13.55
C LYS A 90 25.98 -13.20 -12.07
N TYR A 91 26.35 -12.17 -11.30
CA TYR A 91 26.14 -12.09 -9.85
C TYR A 91 24.92 -11.24 -9.44
N GLY A 92 23.95 -11.01 -10.34
CA GLY A 92 22.77 -10.20 -10.02
C GLY A 92 23.02 -8.70 -9.91
N MET A 93 24.26 -8.24 -10.11
CA MET A 93 24.57 -6.81 -10.16
C MET A 93 24.13 -6.18 -11.48
N PHE A 94 23.41 -5.07 -11.43
CA PHE A 94 23.06 -4.27 -12.60
C PHE A 94 24.33 -3.73 -13.29
N ARG A 95 24.32 -3.70 -14.63
CA ARG A 95 25.46 -3.18 -15.40
C ARG A 95 25.59 -1.67 -15.23
N GLN A 96 26.84 -1.20 -15.14
CA GLN A 96 27.17 0.21 -14.95
C GLN A 96 28.38 0.57 -15.81
N GLY A 97 28.42 1.84 -16.25
CA GLY A 97 29.50 2.41 -17.05
C GLY A 97 29.48 2.00 -18.52
N MET A 98 30.61 2.24 -19.18
CA MET A 98 30.77 2.08 -20.63
C MET A 98 30.90 0.62 -21.05
N HIS A 99 30.18 0.25 -22.11
CA HIS A 99 30.19 -1.08 -22.72
C HIS A 99 30.22 -0.99 -24.24
N ASP A 100 31.23 -1.61 -24.84
CA ASP A 100 31.27 -1.88 -26.27
C ASP A 100 30.48 -3.16 -26.57
N LEU A 101 29.46 -3.04 -27.41
CA LEU A 101 28.62 -4.15 -27.85
C LEU A 101 28.84 -4.45 -29.32
N LYS A 102 28.91 -5.74 -29.65
CA LYS A 102 29.00 -6.22 -31.03
C LYS A 102 27.63 -6.18 -31.69
N VAL A 103 27.53 -5.54 -32.86
CA VAL A 103 26.30 -5.41 -33.63
C VAL A 103 26.29 -6.43 -34.75
N TRP A 104 25.18 -7.17 -34.87
CA TRP A 104 24.97 -8.18 -35.89
C TRP A 104 24.36 -7.53 -37.14
N PRO A 105 25.03 -7.61 -38.31
CA PRO A 105 24.62 -6.87 -39.50
C PRO A 105 23.29 -7.42 -40.07
N ASN A 106 22.42 -6.52 -40.51
CA ASN A 106 21.13 -6.80 -41.17
C ASN A 106 20.14 -7.67 -40.36
N VAL A 107 20.26 -7.68 -39.02
CA VAL A 107 19.37 -8.43 -38.13
C VAL A 107 18.80 -7.50 -37.07
N GLU A 108 17.49 -7.57 -36.82
CA GLU A 108 16.87 -6.85 -35.71
C GLU A 108 17.24 -7.48 -34.37
N ALA A 109 17.46 -6.66 -33.35
CA ALA A 109 17.80 -7.18 -32.04
C ALA A 109 16.63 -7.94 -31.42
N ASP A 110 16.89 -9.13 -30.89
CA ASP A 110 15.88 -9.98 -30.27
C ASP A 110 16.12 -10.13 -28.76
N GLY A 111 15.02 -10.24 -28.01
CA GLY A 111 15.03 -10.52 -26.57
C GLY A 111 14.84 -11.99 -26.21
N SER A 112 15.04 -12.92 -27.16
CA SER A 112 14.84 -14.35 -26.91
C SER A 112 15.89 -14.94 -25.98
N GLU A 113 15.59 -16.07 -25.35
CA GLU A 113 16.53 -16.84 -24.54
C GLU A 113 16.75 -18.21 -25.18
N PRO A 114 17.91 -18.47 -25.83
CA PRO A 114 19.04 -17.57 -26.08
C PRO A 114 18.77 -16.53 -27.19
N THR A 115 19.43 -15.37 -27.12
CA THR A 115 19.32 -14.28 -28.13
C THR A 115 20.11 -14.64 -29.39
N LYS A 116 19.57 -14.32 -30.57
CA LYS A 116 20.27 -14.46 -31.86
C LYS A 116 21.27 -13.32 -32.09
N THR A 117 21.12 -12.21 -31.39
CA THR A 117 22.01 -11.03 -31.49
C THR A 117 22.77 -10.73 -30.19
N PRO A 118 23.59 -11.66 -29.64
CA PRO A 118 24.33 -11.39 -28.41
C PRO A 118 25.37 -10.29 -28.61
N GLY A 119 25.22 -9.18 -27.89
CA GLY A 119 26.14 -8.04 -27.91
C GLY A 119 27.42 -8.28 -27.13
N LYS A 120 27.37 -9.18 -26.15
CA LYS A 120 28.54 -9.68 -25.41
C LYS A 120 28.66 -11.18 -25.64
N THR A 121 29.61 -11.59 -26.47
CA THR A 121 29.96 -13.00 -26.59
C THR A 121 30.67 -13.43 -25.31
N SER A 122 30.12 -14.41 -24.59
CA SER A 122 30.81 -15.07 -23.48
C SER A 122 31.94 -15.92 -24.05
N SER A 123 33.09 -15.30 -24.33
CA SER A 123 34.26 -16.02 -24.80
C SER A 123 34.94 -16.71 -23.60
N THR A 124 34.71 -18.02 -23.52
CA THR A 124 35.55 -18.99 -22.78
C THR A 124 36.97 -19.09 -23.38
N PHE A 125 37.26 -18.36 -24.46
CA PHE A 125 38.57 -18.29 -25.09
C PHE A 125 39.32 -17.01 -24.71
N SER A 126 40.53 -17.25 -24.22
CA SER A 126 41.52 -16.37 -23.61
C SER A 126 42.13 -15.29 -24.51
N GLU A 127 41.42 -14.72 -25.49
CA GLU A 127 42.04 -13.83 -26.50
C GLU A 127 41.29 -12.54 -26.86
N ASP A 128 40.23 -12.15 -26.15
CA ASP A 128 39.60 -10.85 -26.42
C ASP A 128 40.35 -9.71 -25.67
N LYS A 129 41.33 -9.10 -26.36
CA LYS A 129 42.16 -8.03 -25.80
C LYS A 129 41.30 -6.86 -25.33
N MET A 130 40.23 -6.50 -26.05
CA MET A 130 39.28 -5.46 -25.65
C MET A 130 38.62 -5.78 -24.30
N SER A 131 38.16 -7.01 -24.10
CA SER A 131 37.50 -7.43 -22.86
C SER A 131 38.47 -7.40 -21.66
N ARG A 132 39.74 -7.78 -21.88
CA ARG A 132 40.79 -7.69 -20.85
C ARG A 132 41.08 -6.23 -20.49
N LEU A 133 41.26 -5.36 -21.48
CA LEU A 133 41.52 -3.93 -21.26
C LEU A 133 40.34 -3.25 -20.57
N ALA A 134 39.10 -3.55 -20.95
CA ALA A 134 37.90 -3.03 -20.28
C ALA A 134 37.81 -3.42 -18.80
N LYS A 135 38.19 -4.66 -18.44
CA LYS A 135 38.27 -5.10 -17.04
C LYS A 135 39.32 -4.33 -16.24
N LEU A 136 40.50 -4.09 -16.84
CA LEU A 136 41.57 -3.31 -16.20
C LEU A 136 41.18 -1.84 -16.03
N THR A 137 40.58 -1.21 -17.04
CA THR A 137 40.03 0.15 -16.94
C THR A 137 38.98 0.25 -15.83
N LYS A 138 38.10 -0.76 -15.71
CA LYS A 138 37.11 -0.80 -14.62
C LYS A 138 37.78 -0.92 -13.25
N SER A 139 38.78 -1.79 -13.10
CA SER A 139 39.54 -1.97 -11.85
C SER A 139 40.27 -0.70 -11.43
N HIS A 140 40.83 0.05 -12.39
CA HIS A 140 41.45 1.35 -12.14
C HIS A 140 40.43 2.39 -11.69
N ARG A 141 39.27 2.48 -12.35
CA ARG A 141 38.17 3.39 -11.96
C ARG A 141 37.63 3.10 -10.56
N GLN A 142 37.55 1.82 -10.19
CA GLN A 142 37.14 1.36 -8.85
C GLN A 142 38.19 1.60 -7.75
N GLY A 143 39.37 2.15 -8.09
CA GLY A 143 40.40 2.50 -7.11
C GLY A 143 41.24 1.32 -6.63
N HIS A 144 41.17 0.16 -7.28
CA HIS A 144 42.03 -0.99 -6.97
C HIS A 144 43.47 -0.83 -7.49
N MET A 145 43.74 0.25 -8.22
CA MET A 145 45.05 0.57 -8.79
C MET A 145 45.42 2.01 -8.40
N VAL A 146 46.72 2.25 -8.17
CA VAL A 146 47.24 3.58 -7.86
C VAL A 146 47.09 4.45 -9.10
N LYS A 147 46.45 5.62 -8.94
CA LYS A 147 46.29 6.61 -10.02
C LYS A 147 47.59 7.38 -10.22
N VAL A 148 48.06 7.43 -11.46
CA VAL A 148 49.26 8.17 -11.86
C VAL A 148 48.90 8.97 -13.11
N ASP A 149 48.48 10.22 -12.93
CA ASP A 149 47.79 11.00 -13.98
C ASP A 149 48.51 11.04 -15.34
N TRP A 150 49.83 11.19 -15.36
CA TRP A 150 50.59 11.27 -16.61
C TRP A 150 50.65 9.92 -17.33
N LEU A 151 50.81 8.82 -16.58
CA LEU A 151 50.88 7.46 -17.11
C LEU A 151 49.48 6.96 -17.49
N ASP A 152 48.48 7.29 -16.68
CA ASP A 152 47.07 6.98 -16.93
C ASP A 152 46.61 7.62 -18.26
N ARG A 153 46.98 8.87 -18.53
CA ARG A 153 46.68 9.52 -19.82
C ARG A 153 47.29 8.79 -21.02
N LEU A 154 48.55 8.35 -20.90
CA LEU A 154 49.23 7.61 -21.97
C LEU A 154 48.62 6.21 -22.15
N THR A 155 48.36 5.51 -21.05
CA THR A 155 47.78 4.16 -21.09
C THR A 155 46.34 4.17 -21.59
N PHE A 156 45.50 5.13 -21.19
CA PHE A 156 44.14 5.24 -21.74
C PHE A 156 44.13 5.56 -23.23
N ARG A 157 45.05 6.43 -23.69
CA ARG A 157 45.24 6.70 -25.12
C ARG A 157 45.66 5.43 -25.87
N GLU A 158 46.59 4.66 -25.33
CA GLU A 158 47.03 3.41 -25.95
C GLU A 158 45.92 2.36 -25.97
N ILE A 159 45.13 2.26 -24.89
CA ILE A 159 43.95 1.38 -24.81
C ILE A 159 42.92 1.77 -25.90
N GLU A 160 42.67 3.06 -26.08
CA GLU A 160 41.77 3.56 -27.13
C GLU A 160 42.29 3.22 -28.53
N MET A 161 43.59 3.39 -28.78
CA MET A 161 44.22 3.05 -30.06
C MET A 161 44.15 1.54 -30.36
N ILE A 162 44.40 0.69 -29.35
CA ILE A 162 44.29 -0.77 -29.50
C ILE A 162 42.84 -1.15 -29.82
N ASN A 163 41.88 -0.66 -29.04
CA ASN A 163 40.46 -0.94 -29.26
C ASN A 163 40.01 -0.44 -30.64
N GLU A 164 40.44 0.74 -31.08
CA GLU A 164 40.10 1.25 -32.41
C GLU A 164 40.69 0.40 -33.53
N SER A 165 41.94 -0.03 -33.39
CA SER A 165 42.59 -0.91 -34.38
C SER A 165 41.90 -2.27 -34.50
N GLU A 166 41.44 -2.83 -33.38
CA GLU A 166 40.77 -4.13 -33.33
C GLU A 166 39.30 -4.03 -33.77
N LYS A 167 38.63 -2.89 -33.54
CA LYS A 167 37.30 -2.61 -34.12
C LYS A 167 37.39 -2.46 -35.65
N ARG A 168 38.45 -1.82 -36.16
CA ARG A 168 38.66 -1.66 -37.62
C ARG A 168 39.05 -2.94 -38.33
N SER A 169 39.72 -3.87 -37.65
CA SER A 169 40.10 -5.18 -38.21
C SER A 169 38.97 -6.21 -38.13
N SER A 170 37.97 -5.97 -37.28
CA SER A 170 36.80 -6.84 -37.14
C SER A 170 35.77 -6.61 -38.26
N ASN A 171 35.14 -7.69 -38.72
CA ASN A 171 34.06 -7.63 -39.72
C ASN A 171 32.70 -7.20 -39.11
N PHE A 172 32.68 -6.79 -37.85
CA PHE A 172 31.46 -6.43 -37.13
C PHE A 172 31.43 -4.94 -36.79
N MET A 173 30.22 -4.39 -36.77
CA MET A 173 29.98 -3.05 -36.22
C MET A 173 29.96 -3.11 -34.69
N TYR A 174 30.29 -2.00 -34.04
CA TYR A 174 30.27 -1.87 -32.58
C TYR A 174 29.43 -0.69 -32.14
N LEU A 175 28.60 -0.91 -31.14
CA LEU A 175 27.80 0.13 -30.48
C LEU A 175 28.33 0.33 -29.06
N MET A 176 28.83 1.54 -28.78
CA MET A 176 29.23 1.92 -27.43
C MET A 176 28.02 2.47 -26.68
N ILE A 177 27.72 1.88 -25.53
CA ILE A 177 26.64 2.32 -24.64
C ILE A 177 27.15 2.60 -23.24
N GLU A 178 26.52 3.54 -22.54
CA GLU A 178 26.78 3.83 -21.13
C GLU A 178 25.57 3.48 -20.28
N PHE A 179 25.76 2.68 -19.23
CA PHE A 179 24.76 2.49 -18.18
C PHE A 179 25.01 3.46 -17.03
N CYS A 180 23.95 4.10 -16.52
CA CYS A 180 24.04 5.05 -15.41
C CYS A 180 24.74 4.43 -14.19
N CYS A 181 25.65 5.19 -13.57
CA CYS A 181 26.20 4.90 -12.26
C CYS A 181 25.36 5.64 -11.20
N VAL A 182 24.90 4.92 -10.17
CA VAL A 182 24.13 5.51 -9.08
C VAL A 182 25.10 6.04 -8.03
N LYS A 183 25.05 7.35 -7.76
CA LYS A 183 25.85 8.01 -6.73
C LYS A 183 24.93 8.65 -5.71
N CYS A 184 25.14 8.36 -4.42
CA CYS A 184 24.48 9.03 -3.30
C CYS A 184 25.58 9.48 -2.33
N ASP A 185 25.57 10.74 -1.92
CA ASP A 185 26.50 11.29 -0.93
C ASP A 185 27.99 10.96 -1.21
N ASP A 186 28.43 11.19 -2.45
CA ASP A 186 29.79 10.89 -2.96
C ASP A 186 30.22 9.41 -2.94
N LYS A 187 29.30 8.49 -2.64
CA LYS A 187 29.53 7.04 -2.72
C LYS A 187 28.85 6.44 -3.94
N GLU A 188 29.57 5.60 -4.67
CA GLU A 188 29.03 4.84 -5.79
C GLU A 188 28.29 3.60 -5.28
N TYR A 189 27.03 3.44 -5.65
CA TYR A 189 26.18 2.31 -5.27
C TYR A 189 26.00 1.35 -6.45
N ALA A 190 26.08 0.05 -6.16
CA ALA A 190 25.71 -1.00 -7.10
C ALA A 190 24.26 -1.41 -6.86
N ILE A 191 23.44 -1.43 -7.91
CA ILE A 191 22.09 -2.02 -7.85
C ILE A 191 22.25 -3.53 -7.94
N VAL A 192 21.65 -4.26 -7.01
CA VAL A 192 21.68 -5.73 -6.96
C VAL A 192 20.25 -6.23 -7.03
N TYR A 193 20.02 -7.26 -7.85
CA TYR A 193 18.76 -7.98 -7.87
C TYR A 193 18.56 -8.71 -6.53
N TYR A 194 17.43 -8.49 -5.90
CA TYR A 194 17.06 -9.12 -4.65
C TYR A 194 15.62 -9.63 -4.75
N GLU A 195 15.43 -10.90 -4.41
CA GLU A 195 14.12 -11.54 -4.34
C GLU A 195 13.94 -12.06 -2.93
N LYS A 196 12.88 -11.59 -2.26
CA LYS A 196 12.56 -12.00 -0.90
C LYS A 196 12.16 -13.48 -0.93
N ASP A 197 12.78 -14.30 -0.09
CA ASP A 197 12.56 -15.75 0.00
C ASP A 197 13.02 -16.58 -1.23
N GLY A 198 13.83 -16.01 -2.13
CA GLY A 198 14.36 -16.72 -3.30
C GLY A 198 15.34 -17.88 -3.00
N ASP A 199 15.92 -17.90 -1.80
CA ASP A 199 16.80 -18.98 -1.30
C ASP A 199 16.06 -20.05 -0.48
N GLU A 200 14.75 -19.88 -0.21
CA GLU A 200 13.92 -20.91 0.43
C GLU A 200 13.67 -22.03 -0.59
N SER A 201 14.63 -22.95 -0.72
CA SER A 201 14.37 -24.22 -1.38
C SER A 201 13.24 -24.92 -0.62
N SER A 202 12.03 -24.94 -1.19
CA SER A 202 10.90 -25.64 -0.62
C SER A 202 11.34 -27.07 -0.28
N PRO A 203 11.30 -27.52 0.99
CA PRO A 203 11.68 -28.89 1.32
C PRO A 203 10.74 -29.82 0.57
N ILE A 204 11.30 -30.64 -0.32
CA ILE A 204 10.56 -31.74 -0.94
C ILE A 204 10.30 -32.74 0.17
N TYR A 205 9.13 -32.66 0.81
CA TYR A 205 8.69 -33.64 1.79
C TYR A 205 8.35 -34.94 1.04
N THR A 206 9.30 -35.87 1.01
CA THR A 206 9.04 -37.24 0.56
C THR A 206 8.31 -38.01 1.67
N SER A 207 7.00 -37.79 1.85
CA SER A 207 6.15 -38.71 2.60
C SER A 207 4.84 -38.96 1.87
N SER A 208 4.56 -40.24 1.60
CA SER A 208 3.64 -40.72 0.57
C SER A 208 2.19 -40.92 1.03
N GLU A 209 1.69 -40.12 1.98
CA GLU A 209 0.30 -40.30 2.47
C GLU A 209 -0.55 -39.02 2.39
N ILE A 210 0.08 -37.84 2.39
CA ILE A 210 -0.59 -36.55 2.15
C ILE A 210 0.27 -35.74 1.19
N VAL A 211 -0.18 -35.63 -0.06
CA VAL A 211 0.45 -34.75 -1.06
C VAL A 211 0.09 -33.30 -0.68
N LYS A 212 0.99 -32.62 0.03
CA LYS A 212 0.91 -31.17 0.19
C LYS A 212 1.36 -30.54 -1.12
N VAL A 213 0.40 -30.14 -1.96
CA VAL A 213 0.68 -29.31 -3.13
C VAL A 213 0.97 -27.90 -2.60
N PRO A 214 2.20 -27.37 -2.79
CA PRO A 214 2.45 -25.97 -2.52
C PRO A 214 1.61 -25.17 -3.51
N ASP A 215 0.62 -24.45 -3.00
CA ASP A 215 -0.15 -23.47 -3.76
C ASP A 215 0.30 -22.07 -3.33
N PRO A 216 1.19 -21.41 -4.11
CA PRO A 216 1.65 -20.06 -3.82
C PRO A 216 0.51 -19.02 -3.84
N GLN A 217 -0.63 -19.36 -4.46
CA GLN A 217 -1.77 -18.47 -4.63
C GLN A 217 -2.80 -18.58 -3.50
N MET A 218 -2.72 -19.62 -2.66
CA MET A 218 -3.71 -19.86 -1.60
C MET A 218 -3.76 -18.73 -0.55
N SER A 219 -2.65 -18.03 -0.34
CA SER A 219 -2.57 -16.85 0.55
C SER A 219 -2.67 -15.51 -0.19
N MET A 220 -2.81 -15.54 -1.52
CA MET A 220 -2.96 -14.32 -2.32
C MET A 220 -4.43 -13.89 -2.37
N GLU A 221 -4.65 -12.58 -2.43
CA GLU A 221 -5.99 -12.04 -2.65
C GLU A 221 -6.52 -12.48 -4.03
N ASN A 222 -7.75 -12.97 -4.06
CA ASN A 222 -8.43 -13.25 -5.32
C ASN A 222 -8.80 -11.92 -6.02
N LEU A 223 -7.95 -11.51 -6.97
CA LEU A 223 -8.13 -10.25 -7.70
C LEU A 223 -9.46 -10.18 -8.46
N VAL A 224 -10.00 -11.32 -8.90
CA VAL A 224 -11.29 -11.38 -9.62
C VAL A 224 -12.42 -11.05 -8.66
N GLU A 225 -12.43 -11.64 -7.47
CA GLU A 225 -13.42 -11.35 -6.43
C GLU A 225 -13.29 -9.92 -5.91
N SER A 226 -12.07 -9.45 -5.66
CA SER A 226 -11.79 -8.06 -5.26
C SER A 226 -12.30 -7.05 -6.29
N LYS A 227 -12.08 -7.33 -7.58
CA LYS A 227 -12.60 -6.50 -8.68
C LYS A 227 -14.13 -6.59 -8.78
N HIS A 228 -14.71 -7.78 -8.67
CA HIS A 228 -16.16 -7.98 -8.68
C HIS A 228 -16.82 -7.16 -7.57
N HIS A 229 -16.33 -7.28 -6.36
CA HIS A 229 -16.82 -6.56 -5.18
C HIS A 229 -16.75 -5.04 -5.35
N LYS A 230 -15.60 -4.51 -5.80
CA LYS A 230 -15.44 -3.07 -6.07
C LYS A 230 -16.39 -2.55 -7.15
N LEU A 231 -16.74 -3.38 -8.13
CA LEU A 231 -17.70 -3.03 -9.18
C LEU A 231 -19.14 -3.12 -8.68
N ALA A 232 -19.50 -4.21 -7.99
CA ALA A 232 -20.84 -4.45 -7.45
C ALA A 232 -21.26 -3.37 -6.44
N ARG A 233 -20.30 -2.85 -5.68
CA ARG A 233 -20.51 -1.81 -4.65
C ARG A 233 -20.19 -0.40 -5.13
N SER A 234 -19.84 -0.23 -6.41
CA SER A 234 -19.48 1.08 -6.94
C SER A 234 -20.62 2.08 -6.78
N LEU A 235 -20.30 3.25 -6.23
CA LEU A 235 -21.22 4.38 -6.01
C LEU A 235 -21.90 4.91 -7.29
N ARG A 236 -21.51 4.41 -8.46
CA ARG A 236 -22.20 4.69 -9.73
C ARG A 236 -23.62 4.11 -9.78
N SER A 237 -23.96 3.19 -8.86
CA SER A 237 -25.31 2.63 -8.70
C SER A 237 -26.33 3.59 -8.05
N GLY A 238 -25.90 4.74 -7.51
CA GLY A 238 -26.77 5.90 -7.28
C GLY A 238 -27.94 5.76 -6.28
N PRO A 239 -28.86 6.76 -6.25
CA PRO A 239 -29.99 6.88 -5.31
C PRO A 239 -31.07 5.78 -5.43
N SER A 240 -31.02 4.96 -6.47
CA SER A 240 -32.02 3.93 -6.77
C SER A 240 -32.02 2.75 -5.79
N ASP A 241 -30.97 2.62 -4.97
CA ASP A 241 -30.86 1.57 -3.95
C ASP A 241 -31.84 1.76 -2.78
N HIS A 242 -32.29 2.98 -2.51
CA HIS A 242 -33.14 3.29 -1.36
C HIS A 242 -34.52 2.60 -1.44
N ASP A 243 -35.06 2.50 -2.66
CA ASP A 243 -36.40 1.95 -2.91
C ASP A 243 -36.36 0.48 -3.36
N LEU A 244 -35.18 -0.14 -3.34
CA LEU A 244 -34.97 -1.49 -3.81
C LEU A 244 -35.57 -2.50 -2.83
N LYS A 245 -36.66 -3.16 -3.25
CA LYS A 245 -37.28 -4.26 -2.49
C LYS A 245 -36.86 -5.61 -3.07
N PRO A 246 -36.47 -6.59 -2.23
CA PRO A 246 -36.06 -7.90 -2.72
C PRO A 246 -37.25 -8.64 -3.34
N ASN A 247 -37.00 -9.44 -4.38
CA ASN A 247 -37.98 -10.39 -4.90
C ASN A 247 -38.21 -11.51 -3.85
N ALA A 248 -39.25 -12.33 -4.02
CA ALA A 248 -39.59 -13.38 -3.05
C ALA A 248 -38.41 -14.33 -2.77
N THR A 249 -37.72 -14.80 -3.82
CA THR A 249 -36.56 -15.70 -3.71
C THR A 249 -35.38 -15.05 -2.98
N THR A 250 -35.06 -13.81 -3.30
CA THR A 250 -33.99 -13.03 -2.70
C THR A 250 -34.29 -12.69 -1.25
N ARG A 251 -35.55 -12.41 -0.92
CA ARG A 251 -35.99 -12.21 0.46
C ARG A 251 -35.79 -13.48 1.28
N ASP A 252 -36.15 -14.64 0.72
CA ASP A 252 -35.98 -15.93 1.40
C ASP A 252 -34.48 -16.24 1.59
N GLN A 253 -33.64 -15.94 0.60
CA GLN A 253 -32.18 -16.02 0.73
C GLN A 253 -31.62 -15.09 1.82
N LEU A 254 -32.06 -13.83 1.86
CA LEU A 254 -31.65 -12.87 2.89
C LEU A 254 -32.06 -13.36 4.28
N ASN A 255 -33.26 -13.92 4.44
CA ASN A 255 -33.70 -14.49 5.72
C ASN A 255 -32.84 -15.69 6.15
N ILE A 256 -32.44 -16.55 5.21
CA ILE A 256 -31.51 -17.65 5.48
C ILE A 256 -30.16 -17.09 5.96
N ILE A 257 -29.62 -16.07 5.28
CA ILE A 257 -28.35 -15.42 5.65
C ILE A 257 -28.42 -14.79 7.04
N VAL A 258 -29.54 -14.11 7.37
CA VAL A 258 -29.74 -13.51 8.69
C VAL A 258 -29.85 -14.57 9.78
N SER A 259 -30.40 -15.75 9.48
CA SER A 259 -30.50 -16.87 10.43
C SER A 259 -29.18 -17.61 10.71
N TYR A 260 -28.10 -17.28 9.98
CA TYR A 260 -26.82 -17.95 10.18
C TYR A 260 -26.25 -17.72 11.57
N PRO A 261 -25.58 -18.75 12.15
CA PRO A 261 -24.88 -18.60 13.41
C PRO A 261 -23.79 -17.51 13.31
N PRO A 262 -23.48 -16.78 14.38
CA PRO A 262 -22.44 -15.73 14.42
C PRO A 262 -21.07 -16.18 13.87
N THR A 263 -20.72 -17.45 14.03
CA THR A 263 -19.43 -18.02 13.63
C THR A 263 -19.30 -18.29 12.13
N LYS A 264 -20.41 -18.34 11.38
CA LYS A 264 -20.37 -18.60 9.95
C LYS A 264 -19.84 -17.38 9.19
N GLN A 265 -18.80 -17.58 8.40
CA GLN A 265 -18.29 -16.57 7.47
C GLN A 265 -19.21 -16.49 6.24
N LEU A 266 -19.50 -15.25 5.83
CA LEU A 266 -20.31 -14.97 4.65
C LEU A 266 -19.43 -15.03 3.40
N THR A 267 -19.93 -15.70 2.36
CA THR A 267 -19.30 -15.68 1.03
C THR A 267 -19.37 -14.28 0.43
N TYR A 268 -18.49 -13.97 -0.53
CA TYR A 268 -18.49 -12.65 -1.18
C TYR A 268 -19.82 -12.31 -1.87
N GLU A 269 -20.47 -13.31 -2.47
CA GLU A 269 -21.79 -13.13 -3.10
C GLU A 269 -22.88 -12.79 -2.07
N GLU A 270 -22.90 -13.50 -0.92
CA GLU A 270 -23.83 -13.21 0.18
C GLU A 270 -23.58 -11.82 0.76
N GLN A 271 -22.31 -11.42 0.91
CA GLN A 271 -21.95 -10.09 1.38
C GLN A 271 -22.43 -8.99 0.43
N ASP A 272 -22.24 -9.17 -0.88
CA ASP A 272 -22.70 -8.21 -1.89
C ASP A 272 -24.23 -8.13 -1.95
N LEU A 273 -24.92 -9.25 -1.71
CA LEU A 273 -26.38 -9.28 -1.62
C LEU A 273 -26.89 -8.50 -0.40
N VAL A 274 -26.27 -8.70 0.77
CA VAL A 274 -26.58 -7.95 2.00
C VAL A 274 -26.32 -6.46 1.81
N TRP A 275 -25.20 -6.09 1.17
CA TRP A 275 -24.88 -4.70 0.86
C TRP A 275 -25.89 -4.06 -0.09
N LYS A 276 -26.33 -4.79 -1.12
CA LYS A 276 -27.32 -4.30 -2.10
C LYS A 276 -28.66 -3.97 -1.44
N PHE A 277 -29.15 -4.83 -0.54
CA PHE A 277 -30.43 -4.65 0.16
C PHE A 277 -30.29 -3.98 1.55
N ARG A 278 -29.19 -3.26 1.79
CA ARG A 278 -28.89 -2.62 3.08
C ARG A 278 -30.02 -1.74 3.63
N TYR A 279 -30.69 -0.96 2.78
CA TYR A 279 -31.81 -0.10 3.19
C TYR A 279 -33.05 -0.89 3.61
N TYR A 280 -33.35 -2.00 2.93
CA TYR A 280 -34.42 -2.90 3.31
C TYR A 280 -34.13 -3.59 4.67
N LEU A 281 -32.88 -4.00 4.88
CA LEU A 281 -32.46 -4.69 6.10
C LEU A 281 -32.44 -3.79 7.35
N THR A 282 -32.47 -2.46 7.21
CA THR A 282 -32.51 -1.53 8.37
C THR A 282 -33.65 -1.78 9.35
N HIS A 283 -34.76 -2.39 8.89
CA HIS A 283 -35.92 -2.70 9.73
C HIS A 283 -35.74 -4.01 10.53
N GLN A 284 -34.73 -4.81 10.21
CA GLN A 284 -34.48 -6.11 10.82
C GLN A 284 -33.28 -6.03 11.77
N GLU A 285 -33.53 -6.19 13.07
CA GLU A 285 -32.49 -6.06 14.12
C GLU A 285 -31.36 -7.09 13.97
N LYS A 286 -31.71 -8.35 13.71
CA LYS A 286 -30.77 -9.48 13.59
C LYS A 286 -29.86 -9.40 12.35
N ALA A 287 -30.21 -8.55 11.39
CA ALA A 287 -29.43 -8.38 10.18
C ALA A 287 -28.21 -7.44 10.39
N LEU A 288 -28.20 -6.64 11.47
CA LEU A 288 -27.18 -5.62 11.69
C LEU A 288 -25.78 -6.21 11.84
N THR A 289 -25.62 -7.29 12.62
CA THR A 289 -24.30 -7.93 12.79
C THR A 289 -23.80 -8.53 11.48
N LYS A 290 -24.68 -9.08 10.64
CA LYS A 290 -24.32 -9.60 9.31
C LYS A 290 -23.93 -8.49 8.34
N PHE A 291 -24.66 -7.37 8.36
CA PHE A 291 -24.33 -6.19 7.58
C PHE A 291 -22.96 -5.63 7.98
N LEU A 292 -22.68 -5.46 9.26
CA LEU A 292 -21.40 -4.91 9.71
C LEU A 292 -20.20 -5.82 9.36
N LYS A 293 -20.41 -7.15 9.26
CA LYS A 293 -19.38 -8.10 8.78
C LYS A 293 -19.12 -8.00 7.28
N CYS A 294 -20.09 -7.54 6.48
CA CYS A 294 -19.92 -7.43 5.04
C CYS A 294 -19.24 -6.13 4.60
N VAL A 295 -19.13 -5.14 5.48
CA VAL A 295 -18.56 -3.81 5.17
C VAL A 295 -17.05 -3.87 5.08
N ASN A 296 -16.48 -3.30 4.01
CA ASN A 296 -15.04 -3.10 3.92
C ASN A 296 -14.61 -1.82 4.64
N TRP A 297 -14.17 -1.96 5.89
CA TRP A 297 -13.70 -0.84 6.71
C TRP A 297 -12.42 -0.15 6.19
N GLY A 298 -11.68 -0.77 5.26
CA GLY A 298 -10.54 -0.14 4.60
C GLY A 298 -10.94 0.92 3.55
N LEU A 299 -12.19 0.90 3.09
CA LEU A 299 -12.73 1.89 2.16
C LEU A 299 -13.50 2.96 2.95
N PRO A 300 -13.02 4.23 2.99
CA PRO A 300 -13.64 5.26 3.81
C PRO A 300 -15.06 5.61 3.38
N GLN A 301 -15.39 5.39 2.10
CA GLN A 301 -16.72 5.63 1.54
C GLN A 301 -17.75 4.62 2.07
N GLU A 302 -17.42 3.32 2.05
CA GLU A 302 -18.28 2.26 2.59
C GLU A 302 -18.45 2.42 4.10
N ALA A 303 -17.35 2.69 4.81
CA ALA A 303 -17.36 2.94 6.25
C ALA A 303 -18.30 4.11 6.61
N LYS A 304 -18.22 5.24 5.89
CA LYS A 304 -19.10 6.40 6.15
C LYS A 304 -20.58 6.05 5.95
N GLN A 305 -20.93 5.32 4.89
CA GLN A 305 -22.31 4.91 4.62
C GLN A 305 -22.84 3.93 5.67
N ALA A 306 -22.00 2.97 6.09
CA ALA A 306 -22.36 2.02 7.13
C ALA A 306 -22.64 2.73 8.46
N LEU A 307 -21.84 3.74 8.82
CA LEU A 307 -22.07 4.55 10.02
C LEU A 307 -23.35 5.40 9.94
N GLU A 308 -23.67 5.96 8.77
CA GLU A 308 -24.94 6.68 8.58
C GLU A 308 -26.16 5.75 8.73
N LEU A 309 -26.06 4.53 8.18
CA LEU A 309 -27.12 3.52 8.29
C LEU A 309 -27.24 2.97 9.71
N LEU A 310 -26.15 2.86 10.46
CA LEU A 310 -26.16 2.42 11.85
C LEU A 310 -27.08 3.31 12.71
N GLY A 311 -27.07 4.63 12.49
CA GLY A 311 -27.97 5.56 13.19
C GLY A 311 -29.44 5.47 12.79
N LYS A 312 -29.75 4.89 11.62
CA LYS A 312 -31.12 4.68 11.12
C LYS A 312 -31.64 3.25 11.36
N TRP A 313 -30.77 2.35 11.80
CA TRP A 313 -31.10 0.94 11.98
C TRP A 313 -32.02 0.75 13.20
N LYS A 314 -32.94 -0.22 13.11
CA LYS A 314 -33.74 -0.62 14.27
C LYS A 314 -32.81 -1.03 15.44
N PRO A 315 -33.01 -0.50 16.66
CA PRO A 315 -32.15 -0.85 17.79
C PRO A 315 -32.11 -2.36 18.03
N MET A 316 -30.90 -2.93 18.16
CA MET A 316 -30.71 -4.36 18.40
C MET A 316 -30.89 -4.76 19.86
N ASP A 317 -31.14 -6.04 20.14
CA ASP A 317 -31.23 -6.54 21.51
C ASP A 317 -29.87 -6.48 22.24
N VAL A 318 -29.92 -6.44 23.58
CA VAL A 318 -28.73 -6.36 24.43
C VAL A 318 -27.80 -7.57 24.20
N GLU A 319 -28.37 -8.77 24.08
CA GLU A 319 -27.63 -10.02 23.85
C GLU A 319 -26.85 -9.99 22.53
N ASP A 320 -27.51 -9.57 21.45
CA ASP A 320 -26.91 -9.45 20.12
C ASP A 320 -25.80 -8.38 20.08
N SER A 321 -25.90 -7.34 20.94
CA SER A 321 -24.89 -6.29 21.03
C SER A 321 -23.53 -6.77 21.57
N LEU A 322 -23.51 -7.89 22.31
CA LEU A 322 -22.27 -8.51 22.78
C LEU A 322 -21.40 -9.01 21.61
N GLU A 323 -22.01 -9.41 20.49
CA GLU A 323 -21.27 -9.84 19.29
C GLU A 323 -20.41 -8.70 18.71
N LEU A 324 -20.91 -7.45 18.80
CA LEU A 324 -20.22 -6.26 18.31
C LEU A 324 -18.97 -5.89 19.12
N LEU A 325 -18.79 -6.49 20.30
CA LEU A 325 -17.60 -6.27 21.15
C LEU A 325 -16.50 -7.31 20.92
N SER A 326 -16.73 -8.28 20.01
CA SER A 326 -15.72 -9.28 19.61
C SER A 326 -14.57 -8.68 18.79
N SER A 327 -13.53 -9.48 18.52
CA SER A 327 -12.37 -9.08 17.71
C SER A 327 -12.70 -8.77 16.24
N GLN A 328 -13.88 -9.17 15.76
CA GLN A 328 -14.29 -8.95 14.37
C GLN A 328 -14.62 -7.48 14.08
N PHE A 329 -14.95 -6.70 15.12
CA PHE A 329 -15.37 -5.32 15.00
C PHE A 329 -14.37 -4.41 15.72
N THR A 330 -13.54 -3.74 14.94
CA THR A 330 -12.51 -2.81 15.43
C THR A 330 -12.95 -1.34 15.36
N ASN A 331 -14.05 -1.04 14.66
CA ASN A 331 -14.48 0.35 14.46
C ASN A 331 -15.02 0.95 15.79
N PRO A 332 -14.45 2.07 16.29
CA PRO A 332 -14.86 2.66 17.57
C PRO A 332 -16.34 3.05 17.63
N THR A 333 -16.92 3.51 16.52
CA THR A 333 -18.32 3.97 16.49
C THR A 333 -19.29 2.79 16.65
N VAL A 334 -18.97 1.64 16.04
CA VAL A 334 -19.76 0.40 16.19
C VAL A 334 -19.68 -0.09 17.64
N ARG A 335 -18.50 -0.02 18.27
CA ARG A 335 -18.32 -0.40 19.67
C ARG A 335 -19.06 0.53 20.63
N ARG A 336 -19.03 1.85 20.38
CA ARG A 336 -19.84 2.83 21.14
C ARG A 336 -21.34 2.57 21.02
N TYR A 337 -21.81 2.21 19.82
CA TYR A 337 -23.20 1.80 19.63
C TYR A 337 -23.55 0.58 20.50
N ALA A 338 -22.68 -0.44 20.55
CA ALA A 338 -22.86 -1.60 21.43
C ALA A 338 -22.93 -1.19 22.91
N VAL A 339 -22.04 -0.30 23.36
CA VAL A 339 -22.06 0.25 24.73
C VAL A 339 -23.36 1.01 25.02
N ALA A 340 -23.87 1.81 24.07
CA ALA A 340 -25.14 2.50 24.21
C ALA A 340 -26.34 1.54 24.34
N ARG A 341 -26.26 0.34 23.73
CA ARG A 341 -27.26 -0.73 23.93
C ARG A 341 -27.11 -1.38 25.31
N LEU A 342 -25.87 -1.68 25.75
CA LEU A 342 -25.59 -2.22 27.08
C LEU A 342 -26.03 -1.29 28.21
N GLN A 343 -26.03 0.02 28.00
CA GLN A 343 -26.53 0.99 28.99
C GLN A 343 -28.02 0.79 29.34
N GLN A 344 -28.80 0.15 28.47
CA GLN A 344 -30.22 -0.12 28.69
C GLN A 344 -30.47 -1.40 29.50
N ALA A 345 -29.45 -2.23 29.70
CA ALA A 345 -29.55 -3.45 30.48
C ALA A 345 -29.65 -3.15 31.98
N ASP A 346 -30.38 -4.02 32.69
CA ASP A 346 -30.42 -4.00 34.14
C ASP A 346 -29.12 -4.55 34.72
N ASP A 347 -28.83 -4.18 35.97
CA ASP A 347 -27.57 -4.57 36.63
C ASP A 347 -27.44 -6.10 36.82
N GLU A 348 -28.56 -6.82 36.95
CA GLU A 348 -28.60 -8.29 37.05
C GLU A 348 -28.19 -8.95 35.73
N ASP A 349 -28.73 -8.47 34.60
CA ASP A 349 -28.35 -8.95 33.27
C ASP A 349 -26.88 -8.62 32.96
N LEU A 350 -26.45 -7.41 33.32
CA LEU A 350 -25.07 -6.98 33.16
C LEU A 350 -24.10 -7.88 33.95
N LEU A 351 -24.50 -8.30 35.16
CA LEU A 351 -23.70 -9.22 35.98
C LEU A 351 -23.50 -10.58 35.30
N MET A 352 -24.52 -11.10 34.60
CA MET A 352 -24.42 -12.37 33.86
C MET A 352 -23.36 -12.34 32.75
N TYR A 353 -23.20 -11.18 32.10
CA TYR A 353 -22.26 -10.97 31.00
C TYR A 353 -20.93 -10.32 31.42
N LEU A 354 -20.76 -10.00 32.71
CA LEU A 354 -19.66 -9.16 33.20
C LEU A 354 -18.28 -9.74 32.85
N LEU A 355 -18.12 -11.07 32.98
CA LEU A 355 -16.87 -11.72 32.62
C LEU A 355 -16.54 -11.53 31.14
N GLN A 356 -17.52 -11.74 30.26
CA GLN A 356 -17.39 -11.59 28.81
C GLN A 356 -17.05 -10.13 28.45
N LEU A 357 -17.63 -9.16 29.15
CA LEU A 357 -17.33 -7.74 28.96
C LEU A 357 -15.91 -7.38 29.41
N VAL A 358 -15.42 -7.97 30.52
CA VAL A 358 -14.03 -7.81 30.96
C VAL A 358 -13.06 -8.41 29.94
N GLN A 359 -13.40 -9.54 29.31
CA GLN A 359 -12.60 -10.12 28.23
C GLN A 359 -12.64 -9.27 26.96
N ALA A 360 -13.78 -8.64 26.65
CA ALA A 360 -13.92 -7.77 25.48
C ALA A 360 -13.01 -6.53 25.53
N LEU A 361 -12.57 -6.10 26.72
CA LEU A 361 -11.57 -5.03 26.89
C LEU A 361 -10.25 -5.33 26.16
N LYS A 362 -9.91 -6.61 25.92
CA LYS A 362 -8.72 -7.01 25.14
C LYS A 362 -8.77 -6.57 23.68
N TYR A 363 -9.97 -6.28 23.16
CA TYR A 363 -10.19 -5.87 21.77
C TYR A 363 -10.48 -4.38 21.61
N GLU A 364 -10.43 -3.62 22.70
CA GLU A 364 -10.56 -2.16 22.68
C GLU A 364 -9.25 -1.48 22.29
N ASN A 365 -9.34 -0.20 21.93
CA ASN A 365 -8.15 0.62 21.72
C ASN A 365 -7.48 0.94 23.07
N PHE A 366 -6.26 0.45 23.27
CA PHE A 366 -5.52 0.60 24.53
C PHE A 366 -5.14 2.06 24.81
N ASP A 367 -4.95 2.88 23.77
CA ASP A 367 -4.62 4.30 23.92
C ASP A 367 -5.81 5.08 24.50
N ASP A 368 -7.04 4.75 24.06
CA ASP A 368 -8.26 5.36 24.58
C ASP A 368 -8.45 5.02 26.07
N ILE A 369 -8.21 3.75 26.45
CA ILE A 369 -8.24 3.30 27.85
C ILE A 369 -7.21 4.04 28.71
N LYS A 370 -6.00 4.26 28.18
CA LYS A 370 -4.92 4.98 28.87
C LYS A 370 -5.22 6.48 29.01
N SER A 371 -5.78 7.10 27.97
CA SER A 371 -6.11 8.53 27.96
C SER A 371 -7.20 8.91 28.96
N GLY A 372 -8.12 7.99 29.27
CA GLY A 372 -9.18 8.20 30.27
C GLY A 372 -8.72 8.31 31.72
N LEU A 373 -7.40 8.30 31.99
CA LEU A 373 -6.79 8.67 33.28
C LEU A 373 -6.71 10.20 33.49
N GLU A 374 -6.66 10.98 32.41
CA GLU A 374 -6.56 12.44 32.48
C GLU A 374 -7.96 13.08 32.39
N PRO A 375 -8.35 13.97 33.31
CA PRO A 375 -9.63 14.66 33.23
C PRO A 375 -9.65 15.59 32.00
N THR A 376 -10.63 15.40 31.12
CA THR A 376 -10.96 16.28 30.01
C THR A 376 -11.25 17.69 30.51
N LYS A 377 -10.22 18.55 30.57
CA LYS A 377 -10.39 20.00 30.45
C LYS A 377 -10.33 20.35 28.97
N LYS A 378 -11.44 20.16 28.26
CA LYS A 378 -11.67 20.90 27.01
C LYS A 378 -12.57 22.07 27.32
N GLU A 379 -11.94 23.18 27.71
CA GLU A 379 -12.26 24.50 27.19
C GLU A 379 -11.22 25.52 27.61
N THR A 380 -10.81 26.30 26.62
CA THR A 380 -10.13 27.60 26.68
C THR A 380 -8.59 27.63 26.81
N GLN A 381 -8.03 28.33 25.81
CA GLN A 381 -6.74 28.99 25.71
C GLN A 381 -5.62 28.24 24.98
N GLY A 382 -5.37 28.75 23.77
CA GLY A 382 -4.28 28.41 22.91
C GLY A 382 -2.92 28.61 23.58
N SER A 383 -1.99 27.75 23.17
CA SER A 383 -0.57 28.05 23.18
C SER A 383 -0.04 27.52 21.86
N VAL A 384 0.20 28.46 20.95
CA VAL A 384 0.94 28.25 19.72
C VAL A 384 2.40 28.10 20.14
N SER A 385 2.96 26.90 19.99
CA SER A 385 4.41 26.73 19.95
C SER A 385 4.82 26.62 18.50
N GLU A 386 5.29 27.75 17.96
CA GLU A 386 6.01 27.84 16.70
C GLU A 386 7.26 26.96 16.74
N SER A 387 7.43 26.12 15.73
CA SER A 387 8.74 25.67 15.27
C SER A 387 8.86 25.99 13.80
N MET A 388 9.61 27.06 13.53
CA MET A 388 10.03 27.48 12.20
C MET A 388 10.90 26.39 11.56
N ALA A 389 10.52 25.95 10.37
CA ALA A 389 11.46 25.44 9.38
C ALA A 389 11.08 26.06 8.02
N ALA A 390 11.96 26.93 7.54
CA ALA A 390 11.83 27.67 6.31
C ALA A 390 11.86 26.74 5.09
N SER A 391 11.00 27.02 4.10
CA SER A 391 11.22 26.62 2.71
C SER A 391 10.61 27.68 1.80
N GLY A 392 11.50 28.39 1.10
CA GLY A 392 11.18 29.45 0.17
C GLY A 392 10.53 28.92 -1.11
N VAL A 393 9.52 29.67 -1.53
CA VAL A 393 8.72 29.56 -2.75
C VAL A 393 9.56 29.84 -3.99
N THR A 394 9.31 29.15 -5.11
CA THR A 394 9.00 29.83 -6.39
C THR A 394 8.29 28.86 -7.35
N ALA A 395 7.04 29.16 -7.69
CA ALA A 395 6.35 28.68 -8.88
C ALA A 395 5.54 29.86 -9.44
N PRO A 396 5.61 30.19 -10.74
CA PRO A 396 4.77 31.21 -11.34
C PRO A 396 3.50 30.62 -11.99
N GLU A 397 2.61 31.57 -12.25
CA GLU A 397 1.18 31.52 -12.57
C GLU A 397 0.81 31.01 -13.99
N ILE A 398 -0.51 31.12 -14.29
CA ILE A 398 -1.21 31.13 -15.60
C ILE A 398 -1.90 29.78 -15.92
N GLU A 399 -3.21 29.62 -16.17
CA GLU A 399 -4.37 30.52 -16.38
C GLU A 399 -5.67 29.71 -16.18
N SER A 400 -6.76 30.38 -15.81
CA SER A 400 -8.12 29.84 -15.76
C SER A 400 -8.88 30.08 -17.06
N SER A 401 -9.88 29.25 -17.37
CA SER A 401 -10.95 29.57 -18.33
C SER A 401 -12.33 29.34 -17.71
N GLN A 402 -13.16 30.36 -17.86
CA GLN A 402 -14.49 30.59 -17.29
C GLN A 402 -15.60 29.87 -18.08
N ILE A 403 -16.71 29.52 -17.43
CA ILE A 403 -18.07 29.69 -17.98
C ILE A 403 -19.00 30.25 -16.87
N ILE A 404 -19.81 31.22 -17.29
CA ILE A 404 -20.59 32.23 -16.58
C ILE A 404 -22.03 31.75 -16.29
N THR A 405 -22.62 32.11 -15.14
CA THR A 405 -23.96 32.75 -15.03
C THR A 405 -24.27 33.31 -13.62
N SER A 406 -24.28 34.65 -13.55
CA SER A 406 -25.08 35.68 -12.80
C SER A 406 -26.02 35.36 -11.60
N PRO A 407 -26.38 36.39 -10.76
CA PRO A 407 -26.44 36.27 -9.29
C PRO A 407 -27.77 36.67 -8.55
N LEU A 408 -27.87 36.25 -7.27
CA LEU A 408 -28.59 36.83 -6.08
C LEU A 408 -30.14 36.96 -6.11
N PRO A 409 -30.89 36.98 -4.97
CA PRO A 409 -30.52 37.61 -3.68
C PRO A 409 -30.78 36.85 -2.36
N LEU A 410 -30.13 37.36 -1.31
CA LEU A 410 -30.37 37.14 0.12
C LEU A 410 -31.81 37.45 0.54
N ILE A 411 -32.42 36.58 1.34
CA ILE A 411 -33.54 36.91 2.24
C ILE A 411 -33.24 36.36 3.63
N SER A 412 -33.42 37.26 4.61
CA SER A 412 -33.17 37.12 6.03
C SER A 412 -34.41 36.67 6.82
N SER A 413 -34.19 35.72 7.76
CA SER A 413 -34.93 35.43 9.01
C SER A 413 -36.35 34.83 8.92
N PRO A 414 -36.92 34.19 9.99
CA PRO A 414 -36.41 34.00 11.36
C PRO A 414 -36.48 32.56 11.94
N LEU A 415 -35.82 32.38 13.08
CA LEU A 415 -35.98 31.27 14.05
C LEU A 415 -37.47 31.01 14.41
N PRO A 416 -37.81 29.76 14.75
CA PRO A 416 -38.75 29.47 15.82
C PRO A 416 -38.04 28.78 17.00
N THR A 417 -38.07 29.45 18.13
CA THR A 417 -37.80 28.91 19.46
C THR A 417 -38.94 27.98 19.91
N ALA A 418 -38.63 26.71 20.15
CA ALA A 418 -39.36 25.81 21.05
C ALA A 418 -38.35 24.81 21.64
N LYS A 419 -37.73 25.17 22.76
CA LYS A 419 -37.97 24.59 24.09
C LYS A 419 -37.64 23.10 24.23
N THR A 420 -36.40 22.87 24.69
CA THR A 420 -36.09 22.11 25.92
C THR A 420 -36.50 20.63 25.98
N LYS A 421 -35.74 19.74 25.30
CA LYS A 421 -35.56 18.35 25.78
C LYS A 421 -34.48 17.48 25.10
N GLU A 422 -33.40 18.03 24.51
CA GLU A 422 -32.45 17.19 23.74
C GLU A 422 -30.99 17.22 24.23
N SER A 423 -30.64 18.01 25.26
CA SER A 423 -29.25 18.17 25.68
C SER A 423 -28.68 17.03 26.55
N ALA A 424 -29.51 16.13 27.08
CA ALA A 424 -29.06 15.03 27.93
C ALA A 424 -28.82 13.70 27.18
N GLU A 425 -29.38 13.53 25.99
CA GLU A 425 -29.24 12.28 25.22
C GLU A 425 -27.94 12.25 24.40
N ASN A 426 -27.40 13.42 24.01
CA ASN A 426 -26.21 13.51 23.18
C ASN A 426 -24.88 13.25 23.93
N GLU A 427 -24.82 13.42 25.26
CA GLU A 427 -23.62 13.12 26.04
C GLU A 427 -23.44 11.61 26.31
N ASN A 428 -24.49 10.80 26.20
CA ASN A 428 -24.44 9.37 26.49
C ASN A 428 -23.85 8.50 25.36
N LEU A 429 -23.71 9.04 24.14
CA LEU A 429 -23.24 8.32 22.95
C LEU A 429 -21.70 8.23 22.83
N GLU A 430 -20.95 8.87 23.72
CA GLU A 430 -19.48 8.98 23.63
C GLU A 430 -18.70 8.08 24.60
N GLN A 431 -19.37 7.23 25.41
CA GLN A 431 -18.68 6.43 26.40
C GLN A 431 -18.06 5.15 25.80
N ASP A 432 -16.78 4.92 26.11
CA ASP A 432 -16.06 3.67 25.86
C ASP A 432 -16.48 2.57 26.87
N LEU A 433 -16.28 1.31 26.49
CA LEU A 433 -16.66 0.15 27.31
C LEU A 433 -16.02 0.20 28.71
N CYS A 434 -14.75 0.60 28.80
CA CYS A 434 -14.04 0.70 30.08
C CYS A 434 -14.69 1.73 31.01
N THR A 435 -14.97 2.94 30.52
CA THR A 435 -15.65 3.97 31.31
C THR A 435 -17.06 3.57 31.70
N PHE A 436 -17.80 2.90 30.80
CA PHE A 436 -19.13 2.38 31.08
C PHE A 436 -19.13 1.38 32.26
N LEU A 437 -18.27 0.37 32.20
CA LEU A 437 -18.15 -0.65 33.25
C LEU A 437 -17.77 -0.04 34.60
N ILE A 438 -16.81 0.89 34.61
CA ILE A 438 -16.39 1.59 35.83
C ILE A 438 -17.54 2.44 36.40
N SER A 439 -18.24 3.20 35.54
CA SER A 439 -19.35 4.07 35.96
C SER A 439 -20.51 3.28 36.56
N ARG A 440 -20.88 2.14 35.97
CA ARG A 440 -21.91 1.23 36.50
C ARG A 440 -21.46 0.55 37.78
N ALA A 441 -20.24 0.02 37.83
CA ALA A 441 -19.68 -0.58 39.03
C ALA A 441 -19.63 0.40 40.21
N CYS A 442 -19.30 1.67 39.99
CA CYS A 442 -19.32 2.69 41.03
C CYS A 442 -20.71 2.94 41.66
N LYS A 443 -21.80 2.58 40.96
CA LYS A 443 -23.18 2.74 41.45
C LYS A 443 -23.72 1.49 42.14
N ASN A 444 -23.12 0.32 41.90
CA ASN A 444 -23.58 -0.97 42.42
C ASN A 444 -22.42 -1.76 43.04
N SER A 445 -22.49 -1.97 44.36
CA SER A 445 -21.44 -2.64 45.13
C SER A 445 -21.19 -4.09 44.72
N THR A 446 -22.23 -4.81 44.29
CA THR A 446 -22.12 -6.18 43.81
C THR A 446 -21.31 -6.22 42.50
N LEU A 447 -21.67 -5.39 41.52
CA LEU A 447 -20.93 -5.27 40.26
C LEU A 447 -19.48 -4.81 40.49
N ALA A 448 -19.26 -3.86 41.40
CA ALA A 448 -17.91 -3.44 41.77
C ALA A 448 -17.06 -4.57 42.32
N ASN A 449 -17.62 -5.41 43.19
CA ASN A 449 -16.90 -6.54 43.77
C ASN A 449 -16.50 -7.56 42.68
N TYR A 450 -17.42 -7.96 41.82
CA TYR A 450 -17.10 -8.89 40.74
C TYR A 450 -16.13 -8.31 39.71
N LEU A 451 -16.29 -7.04 39.32
CA LEU A 451 -15.37 -6.35 38.40
C LEU A 451 -13.95 -6.31 38.97
N TYR A 452 -13.81 -5.98 40.27
CA TYR A 452 -12.53 -5.97 40.97
C TYR A 452 -11.82 -7.33 40.87
N TRP A 453 -12.52 -8.42 41.23
CA TRP A 453 -11.93 -9.76 41.21
C TRP A 453 -11.59 -10.22 39.80
N TYR A 454 -12.46 -9.97 38.80
CA TYR A 454 -12.15 -10.35 37.41
C TYR A 454 -10.94 -9.61 36.85
N VAL A 455 -10.80 -8.32 37.12
CA VAL A 455 -9.64 -7.54 36.66
C VAL A 455 -8.37 -7.95 37.42
N ILE A 456 -8.45 -8.22 38.72
CA ILE A 456 -7.28 -8.66 39.51
C ILE A 456 -6.77 -10.02 39.06
N VAL A 457 -7.66 -10.98 38.82
CA VAL A 457 -7.24 -12.30 38.33
C VAL A 457 -6.46 -12.14 37.02
N GLU A 458 -6.91 -11.26 36.11
CA GLU A 458 -6.18 -10.98 34.87
C GLU A 458 -4.85 -10.21 35.09
N CYS A 459 -4.67 -9.54 36.23
CA CYS A 459 -3.44 -8.85 36.62
C CYS A 459 -2.45 -9.75 37.38
N GLU A 460 -2.91 -10.74 38.14
CA GLU A 460 -2.06 -11.59 39.00
C GLU A 460 -1.63 -12.89 38.32
N ASP A 461 -2.33 -13.33 37.27
CA ASP A 461 -2.05 -14.58 36.58
C ASP A 461 -0.69 -14.54 35.83
N ARG A 462 0.36 -15.00 36.51
CA ARG A 462 1.76 -15.04 36.01
C ARG A 462 2.12 -16.36 35.32
N ASP A 463 1.22 -17.35 35.31
CA ASP A 463 1.55 -18.74 34.97
C ASP A 463 1.45 -19.07 33.47
N THR A 464 1.00 -18.14 32.62
CA THR A 464 1.01 -18.34 31.16
C THR A 464 2.11 -17.51 30.49
N GLN A 465 3.21 -18.16 30.12
CA GLN A 465 4.34 -17.62 29.33
C GLN A 465 3.97 -17.14 27.90
N GLN A 466 2.69 -16.87 27.62
CA GLN A 466 2.12 -16.64 26.28
C GLN A 466 1.24 -15.38 26.17
N ARG A 467 1.18 -14.50 27.17
CA ARG A 467 0.37 -13.27 27.07
C ARG A 467 1.16 -12.09 26.50
N ASP A 468 0.52 -11.35 25.60
CA ASP A 468 1.03 -10.10 25.06
C ASP A 468 1.23 -9.07 26.20
N PRO A 469 2.44 -8.55 26.44
CA PRO A 469 2.72 -7.59 27.50
C PRO A 469 1.82 -6.36 27.45
N LYS A 470 1.34 -5.97 26.26
CA LYS A 470 0.43 -4.83 26.09
C LYS A 470 -0.94 -5.06 26.73
N THR A 471 -1.46 -6.29 26.64
CA THR A 471 -2.77 -6.65 27.21
C THR A 471 -2.72 -6.63 28.74
N HIS A 472 -1.60 -7.06 29.32
CA HIS A 472 -1.38 -6.98 30.76
C HIS A 472 -1.31 -5.52 31.26
N GLU A 473 -0.57 -4.66 30.55
CA GLU A 473 -0.52 -3.22 30.86
C GLU A 473 -1.91 -2.56 30.78
N MET A 474 -2.74 -2.97 29.81
CA MET A 474 -4.12 -2.50 29.69
C MET A 474 -4.94 -2.81 30.95
N TYR A 475 -4.94 -4.05 31.46
CA TYR A 475 -5.70 -4.40 32.67
C TYR A 475 -5.22 -3.65 33.91
N LEU A 476 -3.90 -3.44 34.06
CA LEU A 476 -3.35 -2.60 35.13
C LEU A 476 -3.84 -1.14 35.03
N ASN A 477 -3.96 -0.60 33.83
CA ASN A 477 -4.51 0.75 33.61
C ASN A 477 -6.01 0.81 33.95
N VAL A 478 -6.80 -0.20 33.56
CA VAL A 478 -8.22 -0.32 33.94
C VAL A 478 -8.36 -0.36 35.46
N MET A 479 -7.55 -1.16 36.13
CA MET A 479 -7.55 -1.27 37.59
C MET A 479 -7.20 0.05 38.29
N ARG A 480 -6.24 0.81 37.73
CA ARG A 480 -5.88 2.14 38.21
C ARG A 480 -7.05 3.13 38.06
N ARG A 481 -7.72 3.14 36.90
CA ARG A 481 -8.91 3.98 36.66
C ARG A 481 -10.05 3.62 37.62
N PHE A 482 -10.30 2.33 37.81
CA PHE A 482 -11.35 1.86 38.73
C PHE A 482 -11.09 2.29 40.17
N SER A 483 -9.86 2.12 40.66
CA SER A 483 -9.44 2.59 41.99
C SER A 483 -9.62 4.10 42.18
N GLN A 484 -9.23 4.90 41.18
CA GLN A 484 -9.40 6.37 41.23
C GLN A 484 -10.88 6.78 41.21
N ALA A 485 -11.72 6.09 40.42
CA ALA A 485 -13.15 6.36 40.37
C ALA A 485 -13.84 6.07 41.72
N LEU A 486 -13.50 4.95 42.37
CA LEU A 486 -14.00 4.62 43.70
C LEU A 486 -13.58 5.64 44.77
N LEU A 487 -12.34 6.13 44.71
CA LEU A 487 -11.87 7.20 45.60
C LEU A 487 -12.67 8.51 45.42
N LYS A 488 -12.96 8.90 44.17
CA LYS A 488 -13.78 10.09 43.87
C LYS A 488 -15.21 9.95 44.41
N VAL A 489 -15.83 8.78 44.22
CA VAL A 489 -17.18 8.51 44.76
C VAL A 489 -17.19 8.59 46.28
N ARG A 490 -16.17 8.03 46.94
CA ARG A 490 -16.02 8.10 48.39
C ARG A 490 -15.87 9.55 48.90
N ILE A 491 -15.15 10.41 48.18
CA ILE A 491 -15.02 11.83 48.53
C ILE A 491 -16.35 12.58 48.39
N ASN A 492 -17.11 12.31 47.32
CA ASN A 492 -18.41 12.95 47.07
C ASN A 492 -19.50 12.54 48.09
N PHE A 493 -19.49 11.29 48.56
CA PHE A 493 -20.41 10.85 49.61
C PHE A 493 -20.12 11.44 51.00
N PHE A 494 -18.92 11.95 51.25
CA PHE A 494 -18.53 12.59 52.52
C PHE A 494 -18.62 14.12 52.52
N SER A 495 -19.13 14.75 51.45
CA SER A 495 -19.40 16.19 51.38
C SER A 495 -20.90 16.44 51.19
N PRO A 496 -21.71 16.36 52.27
CA PRO A 496 -22.40 17.58 52.72
C PRO A 496 -22.84 17.57 54.21
N ILE A 497 -22.13 18.26 55.15
CA ILE A 497 -22.73 18.79 56.42
C ILE A 497 -21.98 20.03 56.96
N VAL A 498 -21.48 20.96 56.12
CA VAL A 498 -20.94 22.23 56.66
C VAL A 498 -21.36 23.43 55.81
N GLN A 499 -22.64 23.55 55.49
CA GLN A 499 -23.24 24.82 55.04
C GLN A 499 -24.71 24.84 55.44
N ASP A 500 -24.98 25.07 56.72
CA ASP A 500 -26.15 25.83 57.20
C ASP A 500 -25.98 26.04 58.71
N GLY A 501 -25.70 27.29 59.10
CA GLY A 501 -25.42 27.71 60.47
C GLY A 501 -24.75 29.08 60.52
N HIS A 502 -25.43 30.09 59.98
CA HIS A 502 -25.20 31.50 60.31
C HIS A 502 -26.43 32.07 60.98
#